data_AF-S3CSY2-F1
#
_entry.id   AF-S3CSY2-F1
#
_cell.length_a   1.000
_cell.length_b   1.000
_cell.length_c   1.000
_cell.angle_alpha   90.00
_cell.angle_beta   90.00
_cell.angle_gamma   90.00
#
_symmetry.space_group_name_H-M   'P 1'
#
loop_
_entity.id
_entity.type
_entity.pdbx_description
1 polymer ?
#
loop_
_entity_poly.entity_id
_entity_poly.type
_entity_poly.pdbx_seq_one_letter_code
_entity_poly.pdbx_strand_id
1 'polypeptide(L)'
;MSRRPQIEEIEDSDDAFSDPSEDDIDDFVESDIIRRKETPAAASRPSAQQSQPPPFSASSQPTLAQLQALAQAQQQMGGADSTGLREAPEGYNGFPALYPIYFDKNRSRAEGRRVSKALAVANPLARTLVDACAELRLPTVFEPSKTHPKDWANPGRVKVDLDAASAATKVNGKHHLYILVAKYLASHPTTERSAGLRDQVRGMPPPPPSNEPYPRPAVPRGWKLPELVPYLSPAMSGGGVSDNLFEDVMKGMQGLQGAGGAGGMPNMQQAMAALAGGGGMGALGAPGAAAGDTKKVKKGKGKA
;
A
#
# COMPACT_ATOMS: atom_id res chain seq x y z
N MET A 1 -57.97 -3.36 -21.88
CA MET A 1 -57.29 -4.53 -21.27
C MET A 1 -56.07 -4.03 -20.50
N SER A 2 -56.24 -3.73 -19.21
CA SER A 2 -55.18 -3.21 -18.35
C SER A 2 -54.42 -4.39 -17.74
N ARG A 3 -53.15 -4.58 -18.08
CA ARG A 3 -52.29 -5.60 -17.48
C ARG A 3 -51.74 -5.04 -16.16
N ARG A 4 -52.16 -5.62 -15.05
CA ARG A 4 -51.53 -5.38 -13.74
C ARG A 4 -50.38 -6.38 -13.58
N PRO A 5 -49.19 -5.96 -13.11
CA PRO A 5 -48.14 -6.90 -12.75
C PRO A 5 -48.55 -7.68 -11.49
N GLN A 6 -48.45 -9.01 -11.53
CA GLN A 6 -48.54 -9.88 -10.36
C GLN A 6 -47.13 -10.09 -9.80
N ILE A 7 -46.99 -9.95 -8.49
CA ILE A 7 -45.77 -10.28 -7.75
C ILE A 7 -45.99 -11.68 -7.19
N GLU A 8 -45.14 -12.62 -7.60
CA GLU A 8 -45.14 -14.01 -7.13
C GLU A 8 -44.27 -14.05 -5.86
N GLU A 9 -44.90 -14.36 -4.72
CA GLU A 9 -44.19 -14.57 -3.46
C GLU A 9 -43.53 -15.95 -3.51
N ILE A 10 -42.19 -15.96 -3.45
CA ILE A 10 -41.40 -17.17 -3.27
C ILE A 10 -41.08 -17.23 -1.78
N GLU A 11 -41.82 -18.05 -1.05
CA GLU A 11 -41.41 -18.51 0.28
C GLU A 11 -40.64 -19.83 0.17
N ASP A 12 -39.55 -19.86 0.95
CA ASP A 12 -38.95 -21.00 1.64
C ASP A 12 -37.97 -21.96 0.92
N SER A 13 -36.73 -22.00 1.45
CA SER A 13 -36.03 -23.25 1.78
C SER A 13 -34.86 -22.95 2.73
N ASP A 14 -35.09 -23.27 4.00
CA ASP A 14 -34.10 -23.41 5.06
C ASP A 14 -33.25 -24.67 4.78
N ASP A 15 -32.12 -24.50 4.09
CA ASP A 15 -31.18 -25.60 3.84
C ASP A 15 -30.09 -25.63 4.92
N ALA A 16 -30.29 -26.58 5.82
CA ALA A 16 -29.43 -27.02 6.90
C ALA A 16 -27.96 -27.17 6.47
N PHE A 17 -27.10 -26.28 7.00
CA PHE A 17 -25.68 -26.61 7.13
C PHE A 17 -25.49 -27.43 8.40
N SER A 18 -25.61 -28.75 8.26
CA SER A 18 -25.10 -29.70 9.27
C SER A 18 -23.61 -29.48 9.46
N ASP A 19 -23.22 -29.19 10.70
CA ASP A 19 -21.83 -29.14 11.17
C ASP A 19 -21.29 -30.58 11.23
N PRO A 20 -20.24 -30.97 10.49
CA PRO A 20 -19.59 -32.25 10.70
C PRO A 20 -18.78 -32.18 12.00
N SER A 21 -19.30 -32.85 13.03
CA SER A 21 -18.64 -33.06 14.31
C SER A 21 -17.57 -34.15 14.25
N GLU A 22 -16.53 -33.96 15.09
CA GLU A 22 -15.67 -34.98 15.74
C GLU A 22 -14.60 -35.67 14.85
N ASP A 23 -13.32 -35.46 15.18
CA ASP A 23 -12.47 -36.32 16.03
C ASP A 23 -11.98 -37.56 15.28
N ASP A 24 -10.69 -37.54 14.91
CA ASP A 24 -9.78 -38.69 14.78
C ASP A 24 -8.56 -38.30 13.91
N ILE A 25 -7.56 -37.64 14.52
CA ILE A 25 -6.26 -37.42 13.85
C ILE A 25 -5.08 -37.94 14.68
N ASP A 26 -5.34 -38.70 15.75
CA ASP A 26 -4.30 -39.19 16.66
C ASP A 26 -3.68 -40.55 16.25
N ASP A 27 -4.06 -41.12 15.09
CA ASP A 27 -3.61 -42.47 14.70
C ASP A 27 -2.60 -42.53 13.53
N PHE A 28 -1.89 -41.42 13.23
CA PHE A 28 -0.82 -41.46 12.23
C PHE A 28 0.51 -41.91 12.84
N VAL A 29 0.74 -43.23 12.83
CA VAL A 29 1.94 -43.90 13.35
C VAL A 29 3.17 -43.59 12.47
N GLU A 30 4.16 -42.90 13.05
CA GLU A 30 5.33 -42.31 12.39
C GLU A 30 6.48 -43.31 12.11
N SER A 31 6.16 -44.56 11.72
CA SER A 31 7.19 -45.62 11.56
C SER A 31 7.46 -46.09 10.12
N ASP A 32 6.77 -45.57 9.10
CA ASP A 32 6.78 -46.21 7.77
C ASP A 32 7.38 -45.42 6.58
N ILE A 33 8.16 -44.36 6.83
CA ILE A 33 8.77 -43.58 5.74
C ILE A 33 10.29 -43.47 5.92
N ILE A 34 10.97 -44.62 5.92
CA ILE A 34 12.42 -44.69 5.67
C ILE A 34 12.68 -45.65 4.50
N ARG A 35 13.01 -45.09 3.33
CA ARG A 35 13.78 -45.83 2.31
C ARG A 35 14.77 -44.89 1.63
N ARG A 36 15.98 -44.79 2.21
CA ARG A 36 17.14 -44.13 1.61
C ARG A 36 17.67 -45.00 0.46
N LYS A 37 17.76 -44.44 -0.75
CA LYS A 37 18.44 -45.05 -1.90
C LYS A 37 19.69 -44.22 -2.21
N GLU A 38 20.85 -44.85 -2.16
CA GLU A 38 22.16 -44.28 -2.45
C GLU A 38 22.43 -44.20 -3.96
N THR A 39 23.19 -43.18 -4.40
CA THR A 39 23.86 -43.12 -5.70
C THR A 39 25.17 -42.30 -5.63
N PRO A 40 26.13 -42.55 -6.54
CA PRO A 40 27.58 -42.39 -6.30
C PRO A 40 28.20 -41.08 -6.85
N ALA A 41 29.52 -41.01 -6.64
CA ALA A 41 30.43 -39.87 -6.70
C ALA A 41 30.70 -39.18 -8.06
N ALA A 42 31.19 -37.94 -7.90
CA ALA A 42 32.24 -37.23 -8.64
C ALA A 42 32.00 -36.71 -10.07
N ALA A 43 32.07 -35.39 -10.21
CA ALA A 43 32.73 -34.74 -11.34
C ALA A 43 33.31 -33.36 -10.93
N SER A 44 34.50 -33.11 -11.47
CA SER A 44 35.52 -32.08 -11.24
C SER A 44 35.11 -30.62 -11.48
N ARG A 45 35.65 -29.71 -10.64
CA ARG A 45 35.71 -28.25 -10.87
C ARG A 45 37.03 -27.88 -11.56
N PRO A 46 37.03 -26.99 -12.57
CA PRO A 46 38.26 -26.38 -13.04
C PRO A 46 38.67 -25.17 -12.18
N SER A 47 39.98 -25.05 -11.99
CA SER A 47 40.73 -24.07 -11.22
C SER A 47 40.67 -22.64 -11.81
N ALA A 48 40.31 -21.65 -10.99
CA ALA A 48 40.43 -20.24 -11.32
C ALA A 48 41.85 -19.73 -11.03
N GLN A 49 42.41 -19.06 -12.03
CA GLN A 49 43.76 -18.55 -12.13
C GLN A 49 43.93 -17.27 -11.30
N GLN A 50 44.93 -17.26 -10.40
CA GLN A 50 45.32 -16.11 -9.60
C GLN A 50 45.85 -14.98 -10.49
N SER A 51 45.29 -13.77 -10.32
CA SER A 51 45.87 -12.52 -10.80
C SER A 51 46.20 -11.65 -9.59
N GLN A 52 47.46 -11.25 -9.45
CA GLN A 52 47.93 -10.36 -8.38
C GLN A 52 47.40 -8.92 -8.57
N PRO A 53 47.21 -8.14 -7.49
CA PRO A 53 46.91 -6.71 -7.58
C PRO A 53 48.20 -5.88 -7.81
N PRO A 54 48.12 -4.72 -8.49
CA PRO A 54 49.26 -3.81 -8.63
C PRO A 54 49.52 -3.02 -7.32
N PRO A 55 50.74 -2.47 -7.15
CA PRO A 55 51.10 -1.75 -5.94
C PRO A 55 50.42 -0.38 -5.87
N PHE A 56 50.09 0.01 -4.64
CA PHE A 56 49.47 1.28 -4.29
C PHE A 56 50.49 2.41 -4.42
N SER A 57 50.31 3.27 -5.41
CA SER A 57 50.95 4.59 -5.46
C SER A 57 49.99 5.61 -4.85
N ALA A 58 50.36 6.15 -3.69
CA ALA A 58 49.66 7.24 -3.04
C ALA A 58 49.87 8.57 -3.80
N SER A 59 48.87 9.45 -3.66
CA SER A 59 48.79 10.84 -4.11
C SER A 59 48.64 11.10 -5.61
N SER A 60 47.37 11.07 -6.06
CA SER A 60 46.93 11.87 -7.21
C SER A 60 45.60 12.51 -6.84
N GLN A 61 45.55 13.84 -6.74
CA GLN A 61 44.27 14.54 -6.75
C GLN A 61 43.59 14.26 -8.10
N PRO A 62 42.28 13.97 -8.12
CA PRO A 62 41.58 13.67 -9.36
C PRO A 62 41.68 14.86 -10.31
N THR A 63 42.09 14.60 -11.55
CA THR A 63 42.14 15.63 -12.58
C THR A 63 40.73 16.06 -12.97
N LEU A 64 40.56 17.27 -13.49
CA LEU A 64 39.26 17.82 -13.86
C LEU A 64 38.55 16.95 -14.93
N ALA A 65 39.33 16.32 -15.81
CA ALA A 65 38.84 15.35 -16.78
C ALA A 65 38.29 14.07 -16.12
N GLN A 66 38.92 13.61 -15.02
CA GLN A 66 38.49 12.43 -14.28
C GLN A 66 37.24 12.70 -13.45
N LEU A 67 37.10 13.92 -12.90
CA LEU A 67 35.87 14.37 -12.24
C LEU A 67 34.70 14.49 -13.23
N GLN A 68 34.97 14.96 -14.45
CA GLN A 68 33.98 15.10 -15.51
C GLN A 68 33.56 13.74 -16.08
N ALA A 69 34.48 12.78 -16.18
CA ALA A 69 34.18 11.39 -16.53
C ALA A 69 33.34 10.68 -15.45
N LEU A 70 33.61 10.94 -14.16
CA LEU A 70 32.77 10.47 -13.05
C LEU A 70 31.37 11.08 -13.07
N ALA A 71 31.25 12.39 -13.38
CA ALA A 71 29.96 13.05 -13.52
C ALA A 71 29.14 12.51 -14.71
N GLN A 72 29.80 12.18 -15.83
CA GLN A 72 29.15 11.56 -16.99
C GLN A 72 28.82 10.07 -16.76
N ALA A 73 29.66 9.33 -16.02
CA ALA A 73 29.36 7.98 -15.59
C ALA A 73 28.17 7.94 -14.60
N GLN A 74 28.03 8.96 -13.76
CA GLN A 74 26.88 9.11 -12.87
C GLN A 74 25.58 9.44 -13.63
N GLN A 75 25.66 10.06 -14.80
CA GLN A 75 24.50 10.23 -15.70
C GLN A 75 24.17 8.99 -16.52
N GLN A 76 25.13 8.12 -16.85
CA GLN A 76 24.85 6.85 -17.54
C GLN A 76 24.42 5.71 -16.60
N MET A 77 24.70 5.82 -15.30
CA MET A 77 24.12 4.97 -14.24
C MET A 77 22.79 5.52 -13.68
N GLY A 78 22.25 6.60 -14.27
CA GLY A 78 20.98 7.21 -13.88
C GLY A 78 19.72 6.53 -14.45
N GLY A 79 19.86 5.41 -15.15
CA GLY A 79 18.76 4.63 -15.73
C GLY A 79 18.38 3.38 -14.95
N ALA A 80 18.98 3.12 -13.79
CA ALA A 80 18.46 2.13 -12.86
C ALA A 80 17.35 2.81 -12.05
N ASP A 81 16.11 2.42 -12.32
CA ASP A 81 14.96 2.72 -11.50
C ASP A 81 15.33 2.55 -10.02
N SER A 82 15.52 3.68 -9.34
CA SER A 82 15.84 3.76 -7.91
C SER A 82 14.73 3.24 -7.01
N THR A 83 13.61 2.76 -7.56
CA THR A 83 12.75 1.83 -6.86
C THR A 83 13.22 0.41 -7.19
N GLY A 84 13.83 -0.28 -6.24
CA GLY A 84 14.15 -1.72 -6.33
C GLY A 84 12.90 -2.62 -6.40
N LEU A 85 11.83 -2.15 -7.04
CA LEU A 85 10.64 -2.89 -7.39
C LEU A 85 11.02 -3.79 -8.55
N ARG A 86 11.51 -4.99 -8.21
CA ARG A 86 11.49 -6.12 -9.13
C ARG A 86 10.11 -6.16 -9.78
N GLU A 87 10.07 -6.06 -11.11
CA GLU A 87 8.82 -6.11 -11.88
C GLU A 87 8.02 -7.33 -11.41
N ALA A 88 6.73 -7.11 -11.14
CA ALA A 88 5.86 -8.18 -10.68
C ALA A 88 5.88 -9.30 -11.74
N PRO A 89 6.05 -10.57 -11.35
CA PRO A 89 6.07 -11.67 -12.31
C PRO A 89 4.76 -11.69 -13.10
N GLU A 90 4.87 -11.95 -14.40
CA GLU A 90 3.71 -12.19 -15.26
C GLU A 90 2.79 -13.26 -14.64
N GLY A 91 1.48 -13.02 -14.67
CA GLY A 91 0.51 -13.98 -14.13
C GLY A 91 0.30 -13.97 -12.60
N TYR A 92 0.94 -13.08 -11.84
CA TYR A 92 0.77 -13.00 -10.37
C TYR A 92 -0.69 -12.76 -9.92
N ASN A 93 -1.58 -12.34 -10.83
CA ASN A 93 -3.00 -12.15 -10.58
C ASN A 93 -3.68 -13.42 -10.01
N GLY A 94 -3.19 -14.62 -10.35
CA GLY A 94 -3.70 -15.89 -9.81
C GLY A 94 -3.27 -16.19 -8.37
N PHE A 95 -2.20 -15.56 -7.88
CA PHE A 95 -1.63 -15.87 -6.57
C PHE A 95 -2.60 -15.54 -5.42
N PRO A 96 -2.66 -16.36 -4.36
CA PRO A 96 -3.36 -16.02 -3.13
C PRO A 96 -2.99 -14.63 -2.62
N ALA A 97 -4.00 -13.81 -2.31
CA ALA A 97 -3.82 -12.51 -1.70
C ALA A 97 -3.91 -12.61 -0.17
N LEU A 98 -2.97 -11.97 0.53
CA LEU A 98 -3.03 -11.66 1.95
C LEU A 98 -3.35 -10.18 2.12
N TYR A 99 -4.28 -9.89 3.03
CA TYR A 99 -4.57 -8.53 3.49
C TYR A 99 -4.42 -8.46 5.01
N PRO A 100 -4.03 -7.30 5.57
CA PRO A 100 -3.90 -7.12 7.01
C PRO A 100 -5.15 -7.53 7.81
N ILE A 101 -6.35 -7.17 7.34
CA ILE A 101 -7.63 -7.49 8.00
C ILE A 101 -7.83 -8.99 8.29
N TYR A 102 -7.17 -9.88 7.55
CA TYR A 102 -7.27 -11.32 7.79
C TYR A 102 -6.72 -11.74 9.16
N PHE A 103 -5.82 -10.94 9.71
CA PHE A 103 -5.10 -11.20 10.96
C PHE A 103 -5.50 -10.26 12.10
N ASP A 104 -6.46 -9.35 11.87
CA ASP A 104 -6.84 -8.33 12.83
C ASP A 104 -7.74 -8.91 13.95
N LYS A 105 -7.25 -8.81 15.19
CA LYS A 105 -7.93 -9.29 16.41
C LYS A 105 -9.20 -8.51 16.73
N ASN A 106 -9.29 -7.26 16.29
CA ASN A 106 -10.43 -6.37 16.52
C ASN A 106 -11.57 -6.57 15.52
N ARG A 107 -11.35 -7.41 14.49
CA ARG A 107 -12.34 -7.79 13.49
C ARG A 107 -12.88 -9.18 13.77
N SER A 108 -14.17 -9.36 13.60
CA SER A 108 -14.82 -10.68 13.54
C SER A 108 -14.53 -11.41 12.22
N ARG A 109 -14.90 -12.69 12.13
CA ARG A 109 -14.78 -13.47 10.88
C ARG A 109 -15.67 -12.90 9.77
N ALA A 110 -16.87 -12.41 10.13
CA ALA A 110 -17.79 -11.75 9.21
C ALA A 110 -17.23 -10.42 8.69
N GLU A 111 -16.53 -9.66 9.54
CA GLU A 111 -15.88 -8.39 9.17
C GLU A 111 -14.63 -8.61 8.31
N GLY A 112 -13.97 -9.78 8.36
CA GLY A 112 -12.91 -10.13 7.42
C GLY A 112 -11.79 -11.00 7.98
N ARG A 113 -11.71 -11.17 9.30
CA ARG A 113 -10.69 -12.02 9.95
C ARG A 113 -10.76 -13.45 9.41
N ARG A 114 -9.61 -14.05 9.13
CA ARG A 114 -9.50 -15.42 8.58
C ARG A 114 -8.96 -16.42 9.59
N VAL A 115 -8.21 -15.96 10.58
CA VAL A 115 -7.66 -16.79 11.66
C VAL A 115 -8.54 -16.78 12.92
N SER A 116 -8.25 -17.68 13.87
CA SER A 116 -8.88 -17.70 15.18
C SER A 116 -8.54 -16.42 15.96
N LYS A 117 -9.39 -16.01 16.90
CA LYS A 117 -9.13 -14.79 17.69
C LYS A 117 -7.86 -14.91 18.55
N ALA A 118 -7.48 -16.13 18.92
CA ALA A 118 -6.28 -16.41 19.70
C ALA A 118 -4.98 -16.19 18.91
N LEU A 119 -4.99 -16.48 17.60
CA LEU A 119 -3.84 -16.26 16.72
C LEU A 119 -3.81 -14.86 16.08
N ALA A 120 -4.92 -14.12 16.16
CA ALA A 120 -5.02 -12.79 15.60
C ALA A 120 -4.24 -11.75 16.42
N VAL A 121 -3.74 -10.71 15.77
CA VAL A 121 -2.93 -9.64 16.36
C VAL A 121 -3.61 -8.28 16.24
N ALA A 122 -3.21 -7.32 17.06
CA ALA A 122 -3.67 -5.95 16.93
C ALA A 122 -2.87 -5.21 15.85
N ASN A 123 -3.54 -4.37 15.05
CA ASN A 123 -2.93 -3.50 14.05
C ASN A 123 -1.96 -4.21 13.07
N PRO A 124 -2.35 -5.34 12.43
CA PRO A 124 -1.46 -6.01 11.48
C PRO A 124 -1.07 -5.08 10.34
N LEU A 125 0.17 -5.16 9.84
CA LEU A 125 0.66 -4.34 8.74
C LEU A 125 1.08 -5.20 7.57
N ALA A 126 0.74 -4.80 6.34
CA ALA A 126 1.08 -5.57 5.15
C ALA A 126 2.60 -5.72 4.95
N ARG A 127 3.40 -4.75 5.42
CA ARG A 127 4.86 -4.87 5.42
C ARG A 127 5.34 -6.06 6.24
N THR A 128 4.80 -6.26 7.44
CA THR A 128 5.13 -7.40 8.29
C THR A 128 4.63 -8.73 7.70
N LEU A 129 3.55 -8.71 6.90
CA LEU A 129 3.12 -9.88 6.13
C LEU A 129 4.16 -10.26 5.05
N VAL A 130 4.79 -9.27 4.40
CA VAL A 130 5.89 -9.52 3.45
C VAL A 130 7.08 -10.15 4.18
N ASP A 131 7.45 -9.62 5.34
CA ASP A 131 8.55 -10.16 6.15
C ASP A 131 8.28 -11.62 6.58
N ALA A 132 7.03 -11.92 6.97
CA ALA A 132 6.59 -13.29 7.28
C ALA A 132 6.76 -14.23 6.07
N CYS A 133 6.35 -13.79 4.88
CA CYS A 133 6.49 -14.59 3.67
C CYS A 133 7.96 -14.78 3.27
N ALA A 134 8.79 -13.77 3.50
CA ALA A 134 10.23 -13.85 3.27
C ALA A 134 10.91 -14.86 4.21
N GLU A 135 10.51 -14.93 5.49
CA GLU A 135 11.00 -15.98 6.41
C GLU A 135 10.60 -17.38 5.94
N LEU A 136 9.37 -17.52 5.42
CA LEU A 136 8.90 -18.76 4.79
C LEU A 136 9.54 -19.03 3.42
N ARG A 137 10.40 -18.13 2.92
CA ARG A 137 11.02 -18.21 1.59
C ARG A 137 10.00 -18.32 0.44
N LEU A 138 8.85 -17.68 0.60
CA LEU A 138 7.81 -17.62 -0.42
C LEU A 138 8.02 -16.37 -1.28
N PRO A 139 8.06 -16.48 -2.61
CA PRO A 139 8.06 -15.31 -3.48
C PRO A 139 6.75 -14.52 -3.33
N THR A 140 6.85 -13.20 -3.24
CA THR A 140 5.69 -12.33 -3.08
C THR A 140 5.73 -11.08 -3.95
N VAL A 141 4.55 -10.60 -4.33
CA VAL A 141 4.35 -9.25 -4.90
C VAL A 141 3.68 -8.39 -3.84
N PHE A 142 4.31 -7.26 -3.53
CA PHE A 142 3.78 -6.31 -2.55
C PHE A 142 3.13 -5.12 -3.24
N GLU A 143 1.85 -4.89 -2.95
CA GLU A 143 1.05 -3.79 -3.49
C GLU A 143 0.64 -2.86 -2.34
N PRO A 144 1.47 -1.86 -1.99
CA PRO A 144 1.29 -1.05 -0.78
C PRO A 144 0.01 -0.21 -0.80
N SER A 145 -0.48 0.21 -1.97
CA SER A 145 -1.64 1.09 -2.10
C SER A 145 -3.00 0.38 -2.14
N LYS A 146 -3.02 -0.96 -2.25
CA LYS A 146 -4.27 -1.71 -2.39
C LYS A 146 -4.91 -1.97 -1.04
N THR A 147 -6.21 -1.71 -0.92
CA THR A 147 -6.96 -1.94 0.32
C THR A 147 -7.95 -3.09 0.17
N HIS A 148 -8.34 -3.70 1.28
CA HIS A 148 -9.43 -4.66 1.29
C HIS A 148 -10.78 -3.89 1.34
N PRO A 149 -11.85 -4.29 0.63
CA PRO A 149 -13.11 -3.55 0.63
C PRO A 149 -13.75 -3.35 2.01
N LYS A 150 -13.54 -4.30 2.93
CA LYS A 150 -14.00 -4.23 4.33
C LYS A 150 -13.02 -3.49 5.26
N ASP A 151 -11.88 -3.03 4.77
CA ASP A 151 -10.85 -2.31 5.52
C ASP A 151 -10.16 -1.28 4.63
N TRP A 152 -10.86 -0.18 4.38
CA TRP A 152 -10.37 0.91 3.53
C TRP A 152 -9.19 1.68 4.15
N ALA A 153 -8.97 1.52 5.46
CA ALA A 153 -8.03 2.33 6.22
C ALA A 153 -6.68 1.66 6.48
N ASN A 154 -6.54 0.35 6.28
CA ASN A 154 -5.26 -0.33 6.43
C ASN A 154 -4.79 -0.85 5.08
N PRO A 155 -4.04 -0.03 4.30
CA PRO A 155 -3.61 -0.41 2.97
C PRO A 155 -2.49 -1.44 2.98
N GLY A 156 -2.39 -2.13 1.86
CA GLY A 156 -1.38 -3.13 1.55
C GLY A 156 -2.01 -4.48 1.20
N ARG A 157 -1.52 -5.06 0.11
CA ARG A 157 -1.84 -6.41 -0.33
C ARG A 157 -0.57 -7.16 -0.68
N VAL A 158 -0.49 -8.41 -0.24
CA VAL A 158 0.64 -9.30 -0.55
C VAL A 158 0.12 -10.46 -1.37
N LYS A 159 0.60 -10.62 -2.60
CA LYS A 159 0.29 -11.78 -3.46
C LYS A 159 1.41 -12.79 -3.27
N VAL A 160 1.09 -14.03 -2.97
CA VAL A 160 2.06 -15.06 -2.56
C VAL A 160 2.06 -16.19 -3.57
N ASP A 161 3.22 -16.48 -4.16
CA ASP A 161 3.39 -17.64 -5.02
C ASP A 161 3.56 -18.90 -4.14
N LEU A 162 2.51 -19.71 -4.06
CA LEU A 162 2.54 -20.97 -3.31
C LEU A 162 3.15 -22.11 -4.13
N ASP A 163 3.17 -22.02 -5.46
CA ASP A 163 3.67 -23.07 -6.33
C ASP A 163 5.20 -23.02 -6.41
N ALA A 164 5.78 -21.84 -6.25
CA ALA A 164 7.23 -21.64 -6.12
C ALA A 164 7.77 -21.97 -4.71
N ALA A 165 6.94 -22.46 -3.79
CA ALA A 165 7.40 -22.89 -2.48
C ALA A 165 8.37 -24.08 -2.63
N SER A 166 9.57 -23.95 -2.05
CA SER A 166 10.52 -25.07 -2.01
C SER A 166 9.96 -26.22 -1.17
N ALA A 167 10.37 -27.46 -1.46
CA ALA A 167 10.07 -28.62 -0.61
C ALA A 167 10.50 -28.43 0.86
N ALA A 168 11.45 -27.54 1.14
CA ALA A 168 11.85 -27.15 2.50
C ALA A 168 10.78 -26.29 3.23
N THR A 169 9.96 -25.56 2.49
CA THR A 169 8.87 -24.73 3.01
C THR A 169 7.58 -25.57 3.03
N LYS A 170 7.26 -26.19 4.17
CA LYS A 170 6.02 -26.99 4.34
C LYS A 170 4.77 -26.10 4.44
N VAL A 171 4.34 -25.48 3.34
CA VAL A 171 3.08 -24.71 3.28
C VAL A 171 2.04 -25.53 2.52
N ASN A 172 1.22 -26.27 3.28
CA ASN A 172 0.23 -27.22 2.77
C ASN A 172 -1.03 -26.56 2.18
N GLY A 173 -1.02 -25.24 1.96
CA GLY A 173 -2.15 -24.49 1.39
C GLY A 173 -2.44 -23.16 2.09
N LYS A 174 -3.52 -22.50 1.64
CA LYS A 174 -3.87 -21.13 2.06
C LYS A 174 -4.15 -21.00 3.56
N HIS A 175 -4.89 -21.95 4.14
CA HIS A 175 -5.20 -21.89 5.56
C HIS A 175 -3.94 -22.08 6.42
N HIS A 176 -3.05 -23.00 6.02
CA HIS A 176 -1.77 -23.19 6.70
C HIS A 176 -0.89 -21.94 6.60
N LEU A 177 -0.81 -21.31 5.41
CA LEU A 177 -0.14 -20.02 5.22
C LEU A 177 -0.66 -18.98 6.22
N TYR A 178 -1.98 -18.86 6.40
CA TYR A 178 -2.55 -17.90 7.35
C TYR A 178 -2.11 -18.18 8.79
N ILE A 179 -2.08 -19.44 9.22
CA ILE A 179 -1.63 -19.80 10.57
C ILE A 179 -0.16 -19.41 10.76
N LEU A 180 0.70 -19.72 9.78
CA LEU A 180 2.13 -19.42 9.86
C LEU A 180 2.38 -17.90 9.91
N VAL A 181 1.71 -17.14 9.04
CA VAL A 181 1.79 -15.67 9.05
C VAL A 181 1.27 -15.11 10.37
N ALA A 182 0.15 -15.62 10.90
CA ALA A 182 -0.38 -15.16 12.18
C ALA A 182 0.60 -15.39 13.35
N LYS A 183 1.27 -16.54 13.38
CA LYS A 183 2.32 -16.83 14.37
C LYS A 183 3.50 -15.86 14.25
N TYR A 184 3.94 -15.57 13.03
CA TYR A 184 5.00 -14.58 12.79
C TYR A 184 4.60 -13.19 13.29
N LEU A 185 3.37 -12.75 12.98
CA LEU A 185 2.88 -11.45 13.43
C LEU A 185 2.77 -11.37 14.96
N ALA A 186 2.44 -12.47 15.62
CA ALA A 186 2.37 -12.52 17.08
C ALA A 186 3.76 -12.35 17.74
N SER A 187 4.82 -12.87 17.12
CA SER A 187 6.21 -12.65 17.57
C SER A 187 6.79 -11.29 17.13
N HIS A 188 6.16 -10.62 16.16
CA HIS A 188 6.56 -9.31 15.65
C HIS A 188 5.39 -8.30 15.76
N PRO A 189 4.96 -7.95 16.98
CA PRO A 189 3.81 -7.08 17.18
C PRO A 189 4.05 -5.69 16.60
N THR A 190 3.01 -5.12 16.02
CA THR A 190 3.04 -3.74 15.51
C THR A 190 3.20 -2.75 16.67
N THR A 191 4.18 -1.86 16.54
CA THR A 191 4.43 -0.75 17.46
C THR A 191 4.53 0.55 16.69
N GLU A 192 4.53 1.69 17.38
CA GLU A 192 4.73 3.01 16.75
C GLU A 192 6.06 3.15 15.99
N ARG A 193 7.03 2.23 16.18
CA ARG A 193 8.33 2.22 15.49
C ARG A 193 8.40 1.22 14.35
N SER A 194 7.34 0.45 14.10
CA SER A 194 7.32 -0.54 13.03
C SER A 194 7.56 0.12 11.67
N ALA A 195 8.47 -0.46 10.87
CA ALA A 195 8.90 0.12 9.59
C ALA A 195 7.72 0.36 8.63
N GLY A 196 6.78 -0.59 8.57
CA GLY A 196 5.59 -0.49 7.69
C GLY A 196 4.67 0.70 7.97
N LEU A 197 4.82 1.38 9.12
CA LEU A 197 4.11 2.63 9.38
C LEU A 197 4.70 3.81 8.60
N ARG A 198 6.00 3.78 8.34
CA ARG A 198 6.77 4.89 7.75
C ARG A 198 7.24 4.60 6.32
N ASP A 199 6.66 3.62 5.64
CA ASP A 199 6.98 3.34 4.24
C ASP A 199 6.65 4.57 3.38
N GLN A 200 7.66 5.11 2.71
CA GLN A 200 7.54 6.31 1.89
C GLN A 200 7.12 5.95 0.46
N VAL A 201 6.10 6.65 -0.05
CA VAL A 201 5.72 6.58 -1.46
C VAL A 201 6.16 7.87 -2.15
N ARG A 202 6.72 7.75 -3.35
CA ARG A 202 7.15 8.91 -4.17
C ARG A 202 5.95 9.84 -4.39
N GLY A 203 6.14 11.13 -4.11
CA GLY A 203 5.10 12.15 -4.30
C GLY A 203 4.17 12.38 -3.10
N MET A 204 4.28 11.58 -2.04
CA MET A 204 3.59 11.86 -0.77
C MET A 204 4.52 12.60 0.21
N PRO A 205 3.95 13.41 1.13
CA PRO A 205 4.72 13.96 2.24
C PRO A 205 5.46 12.85 3.00
N PRO A 206 6.71 13.09 3.45
CA PRO A 206 7.41 12.10 4.26
C PRO A 206 6.66 11.89 5.59
N PRO A 207 6.71 10.67 6.15
CA PRO A 207 6.20 10.42 7.50
C PRO A 207 7.03 11.20 8.54
N PRO A 208 6.49 11.41 9.75
CA PRO A 208 7.23 12.03 10.84
C PRO A 208 8.48 11.20 11.19
N PRO A 209 9.55 11.88 11.64
CA PRO A 209 10.80 11.23 11.98
C PRO A 209 10.61 10.23 13.12
N SER A 210 11.49 9.23 13.20
CA SER A 210 11.32 8.08 14.12
C SER A 210 11.40 8.45 15.61
N ASN A 211 11.90 9.63 15.95
CA ASN A 211 11.96 10.17 17.30
C ASN A 211 10.68 10.86 17.76
N GLU A 212 9.76 11.16 16.83
CA GLU A 212 8.46 11.75 17.14
C GLU A 212 7.38 10.67 17.31
N PRO A 213 6.36 10.92 18.15
CA PRO A 213 5.21 10.02 18.28
C PRO A 213 4.52 9.79 16.93
N TYR A 214 4.09 8.56 16.68
CA TYR A 214 3.42 8.25 15.42
C TYR A 214 1.97 8.78 15.43
N PRO A 215 1.52 9.53 14.40
CA PRO A 215 0.19 10.08 14.35
C PRO A 215 -0.87 8.97 14.26
N ARG A 216 -2.06 9.25 14.79
CA ARG A 216 -3.18 8.31 14.81
C ARG A 216 -4.26 8.82 13.86
N PRO A 217 -4.96 7.92 13.14
CA PRO A 217 -6.06 8.34 12.28
C PRO A 217 -7.19 8.96 13.13
N ALA A 218 -7.85 9.98 12.60
CA ALA A 218 -9.04 10.54 13.23
C ALA A 218 -10.20 9.56 13.06
N VAL A 219 -10.60 8.89 14.15
CA VAL A 219 -11.66 7.87 14.13
C VAL A 219 -12.96 8.46 14.67
N PRO A 220 -14.02 8.62 13.83
CA PRO A 220 -15.32 9.04 14.31
C PRO A 220 -15.87 8.06 15.35
N ARG A 221 -16.63 8.57 16.32
CA ARG A 221 -17.22 7.73 17.37
C ARG A 221 -18.05 6.58 16.76
N GLY A 222 -17.83 5.38 17.27
CA GLY A 222 -18.53 4.16 16.82
C GLY A 222 -17.89 3.46 15.62
N TRP A 223 -16.92 4.07 14.94
CA TRP A 223 -16.20 3.41 13.86
C TRP A 223 -15.10 2.53 14.43
N LYS A 224 -15.01 1.30 13.95
CA LYS A 224 -13.91 0.39 14.29
C LYS A 224 -12.80 0.60 13.26
N LEU A 225 -11.73 1.27 13.65
CA LEU A 225 -10.53 1.52 12.83
C LEU A 225 -9.30 1.06 13.61
N PRO A 226 -8.27 0.51 12.94
CA PRO A 226 -7.00 0.22 13.60
C PRO A 226 -6.38 1.52 14.12
N GLU A 227 -5.72 1.42 15.27
CA GLU A 227 -5.09 2.55 15.94
C GLU A 227 -3.78 2.95 15.25
N LEU A 228 -3.09 1.96 14.69
CA LEU A 228 -1.86 2.13 13.92
C LEU A 228 -2.10 1.64 12.48
N VAL A 229 -2.00 2.56 11.54
CA VAL A 229 -2.09 2.31 10.09
C VAL A 229 -0.90 2.95 9.37
N PRO A 230 -0.47 2.42 8.22
CA PRO A 230 0.59 3.03 7.39
C PRO A 230 0.34 4.51 7.11
N TYR A 231 1.39 5.32 7.00
CA TYR A 231 1.26 6.76 6.78
C TYR A 231 0.60 7.09 5.44
N LEU A 232 0.75 6.19 4.45
CA LEU A 232 0.05 6.28 3.16
C LEU A 232 -1.47 6.05 3.28
N SER A 233 -1.96 5.57 4.43
CA SER A 233 -3.37 5.24 4.61
C SER A 233 -4.29 6.42 4.30
N PRO A 234 -5.41 6.19 3.57
CA PRO A 234 -6.45 7.20 3.39
C PRO A 234 -6.99 7.78 4.70
N ALA A 235 -6.90 7.04 5.80
CA ALA A 235 -7.36 7.47 7.12
C ALA A 235 -6.41 8.49 7.80
N MET A 236 -5.15 8.59 7.34
CA MET A 236 -4.16 9.53 7.89
C MET A 236 -4.31 10.93 7.31
N SER A 237 -4.78 11.05 6.06
CA SER A 237 -4.96 12.33 5.37
C SER A 237 -6.36 12.92 5.53
N GLY A 238 -7.19 12.37 6.44
CA GLY A 238 -8.50 12.94 6.77
C GLY A 238 -9.55 12.91 5.64
N GLY A 239 -9.43 12.02 4.64
CA GLY A 239 -10.45 11.87 3.60
C GLY A 239 -10.78 13.15 2.79
N GLY A 240 -9.89 14.14 2.78
CA GLY A 240 -10.11 15.44 2.10
C GLY A 240 -10.75 16.52 2.97
N VAL A 241 -10.93 16.28 4.27
CA VAL A 241 -11.30 17.32 5.25
C VAL A 241 -10.23 17.30 6.33
N SER A 242 -9.19 18.11 6.16
CA SER A 242 -8.27 18.35 7.27
C SER A 242 -9.06 19.06 8.39
N ASP A 243 -8.94 18.58 9.62
CA ASP A 243 -9.44 19.29 10.80
C ASP A 243 -8.77 20.68 10.94
N ASN A 244 -7.65 20.89 10.23
CA ASN A 244 -6.86 22.11 10.20
C ASN A 244 -6.93 22.82 8.84
N LEU A 245 -8.08 22.87 8.19
CA LEU A 245 -8.27 23.64 6.94
C LEU A 245 -7.75 25.08 7.07
N PHE A 246 -7.86 25.70 8.26
CA PHE A 246 -7.32 27.02 8.55
C PHE A 246 -5.78 27.05 8.60
N GLU A 247 -5.12 26.04 9.17
CA GLU A 247 -3.65 25.97 9.17
C GLU A 247 -3.10 25.62 7.79
N ASP A 248 -3.74 24.73 7.03
CA ASP A 248 -3.35 24.42 5.65
C ASP A 248 -3.50 25.64 4.74
N VAL A 249 -4.57 26.42 4.92
CA VAL A 249 -4.76 27.72 4.24
C VAL A 249 -3.72 28.74 4.69
N MET A 250 -3.44 28.87 6.00
CA MET A 250 -2.41 29.79 6.49
C MET A 250 -1.00 29.38 6.08
N LYS A 251 -0.68 28.09 5.99
CA LYS A 251 0.61 27.59 5.52
C LYS A 251 0.74 27.75 4.01
N GLY A 252 -0.34 27.60 3.26
CA GLY A 252 -0.41 27.97 1.84
C GLY A 252 -0.26 29.48 1.62
N MET A 253 -0.85 30.30 2.50
CA MET A 253 -0.79 31.76 2.42
C MET A 253 0.57 32.30 2.90
N GLN A 254 1.21 31.66 3.88
CA GLN A 254 2.57 31.95 4.32
C GLN A 254 3.61 31.41 3.33
N GLY A 255 3.29 30.37 2.56
CA GLY A 255 4.08 29.96 1.39
C GLY A 255 4.03 30.99 0.26
N LEU A 256 2.86 31.61 0.01
CA LEU A 256 2.72 32.71 -0.95
C LEU A 256 3.27 34.05 -0.41
N GLN A 257 3.19 34.31 0.89
CA GLN A 257 3.66 35.55 1.51
C GLN A 257 5.15 35.46 1.93
N GLY A 258 5.69 34.25 2.07
CA GLY A 258 7.13 33.97 2.19
C GLY A 258 7.87 34.01 0.84
N ALA A 259 7.13 33.95 -0.27
CA ALA A 259 7.60 34.37 -1.59
C ALA A 259 7.26 35.84 -1.90
N GLY A 260 6.76 36.59 -0.91
CA GLY A 260 6.34 38.00 -1.02
C GLY A 260 7.14 38.96 -0.14
N GLY A 261 8.25 38.51 0.46
CA GLY A 261 9.09 39.31 1.35
C GLY A 261 10.46 39.59 0.74
N ALA A 262 10.61 40.78 0.14
CA ALA A 262 11.87 41.48 -0.13
C ALA A 262 12.85 40.83 -1.14
N GLY A 263 12.73 41.23 -2.41
CA GLY A 263 13.87 41.17 -3.34
C GLY A 263 13.54 41.01 -4.82
N GLY A 264 13.30 42.12 -5.51
CA GLY A 264 13.56 42.23 -6.96
C GLY A 264 12.37 42.01 -7.90
N MET A 265 11.62 43.08 -8.17
CA MET A 265 10.90 43.21 -9.46
C MET A 265 11.00 44.66 -9.98
N PRO A 266 11.98 44.97 -10.84
CA PRO A 266 11.88 46.13 -11.72
C PRO A 266 11.13 45.68 -12.97
N ASN A 267 9.81 45.93 -13.07
CA ASN A 267 9.08 46.10 -14.36
C ASN A 267 7.54 46.17 -14.28
N MET A 268 6.94 46.58 -13.15
CA MET A 268 5.49 46.84 -13.14
C MET A 268 5.11 48.06 -14.03
N GLN A 269 5.99 49.05 -14.14
CA GLN A 269 5.78 50.23 -14.99
C GLN A 269 5.81 49.89 -16.50
N GLN A 270 6.65 48.93 -16.91
CA GLN A 270 6.74 48.47 -18.30
C GLN A 270 5.55 47.58 -18.69
N ALA A 271 5.07 46.75 -17.75
CA ALA A 271 3.88 45.92 -17.96
C ALA A 271 2.60 46.78 -18.11
N MET A 272 2.50 47.87 -17.37
CA MET A 272 1.36 48.79 -17.48
C MET A 272 1.41 49.64 -18.76
N ALA A 273 2.60 49.98 -19.26
CA ALA A 273 2.78 50.65 -20.54
C ALA A 273 2.42 49.74 -21.75
N ALA A 274 2.67 48.44 -21.65
CA ALA A 274 2.28 47.48 -22.69
C ALA A 274 0.75 47.26 -22.76
N LEU A 275 0.05 47.36 -21.63
CA LEU A 275 -1.41 47.23 -21.58
C LEU A 275 -2.13 48.50 -22.05
N ALA A 276 -1.51 49.67 -21.89
CA ALA A 276 -2.06 50.94 -22.37
C ALA A 276 -1.87 51.19 -23.88
N GLY A 277 -1.05 50.39 -24.58
CA GLY A 277 -0.67 50.61 -25.97
C GLY A 277 -1.31 49.69 -27.02
N GLY A 278 -2.11 48.68 -26.62
CA GLY A 278 -2.60 47.63 -27.53
C GLY A 278 -4.11 47.69 -27.78
N GLY A 279 -4.57 48.67 -28.55
CA GLY A 279 -5.93 48.67 -29.08
C GLY A 279 -6.08 47.70 -30.25
N GLY A 280 -7.18 46.93 -30.28
CA GLY A 280 -7.74 46.42 -31.53
C GLY A 280 -8.06 44.92 -31.61
N MET A 281 -9.33 44.60 -31.29
CA MET A 281 -10.25 43.81 -32.12
C MET A 281 -9.98 42.32 -32.37
N GLY A 282 -10.98 41.48 -32.04
CA GLY A 282 -11.09 40.14 -32.63
C GLY A 282 -11.96 39.16 -31.86
N ALA A 283 -13.28 39.31 -31.99
CA ALA A 283 -14.28 38.36 -31.53
C ALA A 283 -14.09 36.94 -32.12
N LEU A 284 -14.54 35.90 -31.39
CA LEU A 284 -15.55 34.92 -31.84
C LEU A 284 -15.61 33.67 -30.92
N GLY A 285 -16.83 33.30 -30.52
CA GLY A 285 -17.23 31.89 -30.47
C GLY A 285 -17.37 31.21 -29.11
N ALA A 286 -18.48 31.47 -28.42
CA ALA A 286 -19.09 30.50 -27.49
C ALA A 286 -20.16 29.67 -28.24
N PRO A 287 -20.31 28.38 -27.90
CA PRO A 287 -21.55 27.92 -27.27
C PRO A 287 -21.23 26.95 -26.12
N GLY A 288 -22.02 26.68 -25.10
CA GLY A 288 -23.43 26.89 -24.80
C GLY A 288 -23.81 25.75 -23.86
N ALA A 289 -24.34 26.03 -22.66
CA ALA A 289 -25.03 25.03 -21.85
C ALA A 289 -26.00 25.74 -20.89
N ALA A 290 -27.25 25.36 -21.03
CA ALA A 290 -28.44 26.08 -20.60
C ALA A 290 -28.75 25.90 -19.10
N ALA A 291 -29.21 26.98 -18.49
CA ALA A 291 -29.96 26.98 -17.23
C ALA A 291 -31.43 26.65 -17.51
N GLY A 292 -32.01 25.75 -16.72
CA GLY A 292 -33.42 25.37 -16.76
C GLY A 292 -34.08 25.46 -15.38
N ASP A 293 -34.91 26.48 -15.24
CA ASP A 293 -36.15 26.62 -14.47
C ASP A 293 -36.30 26.18 -13.00
N THR A 294 -36.50 27.22 -12.19
CA THR A 294 -37.23 27.27 -10.92
C THR A 294 -38.72 26.90 -11.06
N LYS A 295 -39.25 26.05 -10.17
CA LYS A 295 -40.68 26.03 -9.83
C LYS A 295 -40.90 26.14 -8.33
N LYS A 296 -41.45 27.29 -7.94
CA LYS A 296 -42.10 27.57 -6.65
C LYS A 296 -43.31 26.65 -6.45
N VAL A 297 -43.42 26.01 -5.29
CA VAL A 297 -44.69 25.49 -4.77
C VAL A 297 -44.92 26.03 -3.36
N LYS A 298 -46.21 26.23 -3.08
CA LYS A 298 -46.85 27.24 -2.26
C LYS A 298 -46.97 26.79 -0.80
N LYS A 299 -46.71 27.73 0.10
CA LYS A 299 -46.99 27.67 1.55
C LYS A 299 -48.50 27.61 1.80
N GLY A 300 -48.98 26.55 2.44
CA GLY A 300 -50.36 26.41 2.93
C GLY A 300 -50.36 26.05 4.42
N LYS A 301 -50.90 26.95 5.23
CA LYS A 301 -51.08 26.86 6.69
C LYS A 301 -52.42 26.16 6.97
N GLY A 302 -52.42 25.16 7.83
CA GLY A 302 -53.32 25.07 8.99
C GLY A 302 -54.71 24.45 8.88
N LYS A 303 -54.98 23.64 9.92
CA LYS A 303 -56.22 23.38 10.68
C LYS A 303 -57.04 22.12 10.38
N ALA A 304 -57.48 21.57 11.52
CA ALA A 304 -58.40 20.49 11.83
C ALA A 304 -57.81 19.08 11.75
#